data_AF-A0A967GWG4-F1
#
_entry.id   AF-A0A967GWG4-F1
#
_cell.length_a   1.000
_cell.length_b   1.000
_cell.length_c   1.000
_cell.angle_alpha   90.00
_cell.angle_beta   90.00
_cell.angle_gamma   90.00
#
_symmetry.space_group_name_H-M   'P 1'
#
loop_
_entity.id
_entity.type
_entity.pdbx_description
1 polymer ?
#
loop_
_entity_poly.entity_id
_entity_poly.type
_entity_poly.pdbx_seq_one_letter_code
_entity_poly.pdbx_strand_id
1 'polypeptide(L)'
;QVTNILQFERFFPDPKVVRLEENYRSTEAILGVANELIANSPARHEKMLRATIRGGEQVGLMALPGDEEEARWVAWEVKKERSKGGRRWEDFAV
;
A
#
# COMPACT_ATOMS: atom_id res chain seq x y z
N GLN A 1 15.64 -9.57 -9.58
CA GLN A 1 15.01 -9.13 -10.85
C GLN A 1 13.70 -9.88 -11.01
N VAL A 2 12.60 -9.21 -11.38
CA VAL A 2 11.30 -9.85 -11.62
C VAL A 2 11.14 -10.04 -13.13
N THR A 3 11.71 -11.11 -13.69
CA THR A 3 11.77 -11.32 -15.15
C THR A 3 10.64 -12.17 -15.68
N ASN A 4 10.20 -13.19 -14.92
CA ASN A 4 9.25 -14.20 -15.42
C ASN A 4 7.92 -13.59 -15.91
N ILE A 5 7.33 -12.66 -15.17
CA ILE A 5 6.06 -12.01 -15.55
C ILE A 5 6.23 -10.95 -16.64
N LEU A 6 7.40 -10.29 -16.71
CA LEU A 6 7.70 -9.28 -17.72
C LEU A 6 8.04 -9.92 -19.07
N GLN A 7 8.60 -11.12 -19.04
CA GLN A 7 8.97 -11.90 -20.22
C GLN A 7 7.90 -12.95 -20.59
N PHE A 8 6.73 -12.90 -19.99
CA PHE A 8 5.68 -13.90 -20.21
C PHE A 8 5.34 -14.07 -21.69
N GLU A 9 5.25 -12.95 -22.42
CA GLU A 9 5.00 -12.90 -23.87
C GLU A 9 6.12 -13.53 -24.72
N ARG A 10 7.34 -13.69 -24.17
CA ARG A 10 8.44 -14.38 -24.86
C ARG A 10 8.32 -15.90 -24.81
N PHE A 11 7.73 -16.43 -23.74
CA PHE A 11 7.58 -17.88 -23.53
C PHE A 11 6.24 -18.40 -24.06
N PHE A 12 5.21 -17.55 -24.07
CA PHE A 12 3.88 -17.87 -24.58
C PHE A 12 3.49 -16.83 -25.63
N PRO A 13 3.50 -17.18 -26.92
CA PRO A 13 3.10 -16.26 -27.98
C PRO A 13 1.59 -15.95 -27.90
N ASP A 14 1.25 -14.68 -28.11
CA ASP A 14 -0.13 -14.14 -28.10
C ASP A 14 -0.96 -14.45 -26.83
N PRO A 15 -0.46 -14.11 -25.63
CA PRO A 15 -1.21 -14.36 -24.41
C PRO A 15 -2.31 -13.31 -24.25
N LYS A 16 -3.51 -13.76 -23.84
CA LYS A 16 -4.55 -12.84 -23.40
C LYS A 16 -4.16 -12.22 -22.05
N VAL A 17 -3.85 -10.93 -22.06
CA VAL A 17 -3.53 -10.16 -20.84
C VAL A 17 -4.79 -9.52 -20.27
N VAL A 18 -5.13 -9.84 -19.03
CA VAL A 18 -6.23 -9.20 -18.29
C VAL A 18 -5.64 -8.42 -17.11
N ARG A 19 -5.94 -7.13 -17.02
CA ARG A 19 -5.50 -6.25 -15.93
C ARG A 19 -6.65 -6.03 -14.96
N LEU A 20 -6.42 -6.36 -13.69
CA LEU A 20 -7.34 -6.02 -12.60
C LEU A 20 -6.90 -4.71 -11.99
N GLU A 21 -7.66 -3.64 -12.27
CA GLU A 21 -7.32 -2.28 -11.85
C GLU A 21 -8.14 -1.80 -10.67
N GLU A 22 -9.18 -2.52 -10.26
CA GLU A 22 -10.01 -2.13 -9.13
C GLU A 22 -9.45 -2.66 -7.80
N ASN A 23 -9.22 -1.76 -6.85
CA ASN A 23 -8.77 -2.09 -5.51
C ASN A 23 -9.92 -1.99 -4.52
N TYR A 24 -10.25 -3.12 -3.90
CA TYR A 24 -11.35 -3.28 -2.95
C TYR A 24 -10.90 -3.27 -1.48
N ARG A 25 -9.59 -3.11 -1.21
CA ARG A 25 -9.02 -3.19 0.13
C ARG A 25 -8.73 -1.81 0.72
N SER A 26 -8.14 -0.94 -0.09
CA SER A 26 -7.53 0.30 0.37
C SER A 26 -8.40 1.49 0.01
N THR A 27 -8.38 2.49 0.87
CA THR A 27 -9.00 3.80 0.65
C THR A 27 -8.27 4.57 -0.46
N GLU A 28 -8.96 5.55 -1.04
CA GLU A 28 -8.40 6.48 -2.03
C GLU A 28 -7.13 7.18 -1.51
N ALA A 29 -7.11 7.59 -0.24
CA ALA A 29 -5.94 8.23 0.39
C ALA A 29 -4.70 7.31 0.40
N ILE A 30 -4.86 6.04 0.76
CA ILE A 30 -3.75 5.06 0.77
C ILE A 30 -3.32 4.70 -0.65
N LEU A 31 -4.30 4.46 -1.54
CA LEU A 31 -4.02 4.00 -2.89
C LEU A 31 -3.36 5.08 -3.75
N GLY A 32 -3.68 6.36 -3.51
CA GLY A 32 -3.03 7.50 -4.16
C GLY A 32 -1.52 7.49 -3.93
N VAL A 33 -1.09 7.44 -2.66
CA VAL A 33 0.34 7.39 -2.30
C VAL A 33 1.03 6.18 -2.93
N ALA A 34 0.38 5.01 -2.90
CA ALA A 34 0.93 3.79 -3.50
C ALA A 34 1.12 3.91 -5.03
N ASN A 35 0.13 4.49 -5.73
CA ASN A 35 0.21 4.71 -7.17
C ASN A 35 1.32 5.72 -7.55
N GLU A 36 1.51 6.79 -6.79
CA GLU A 36 2.58 7.74 -7.04
C GLU A 36 3.97 7.13 -6.78
N LEU A 37 4.13 6.40 -5.67
CA LEU A 37 5.40 5.74 -5.36
C LEU A 37 5.80 4.74 -6.45
N ILE A 38 4.87 3.90 -6.90
CA ILE A 38 5.18 2.84 -7.89
C ILE A 38 5.40 3.40 -9.30
N ALA A 39 4.89 4.59 -9.62
CA ALA A 39 5.10 5.23 -10.92
C ALA A 39 6.59 5.48 -11.22
N ASN A 40 7.42 5.64 -10.19
CA ASN A 40 8.86 5.85 -10.31
C ASN A 40 9.66 4.56 -10.59
N SER A 41 9.02 3.38 -10.66
CA SER A 41 9.71 2.10 -10.87
C SER A 41 9.98 1.81 -12.37
N PRO A 42 11.24 1.51 -12.76
CA PRO A 42 11.65 1.44 -14.18
C PRO A 42 11.24 0.18 -14.94
N ALA A 43 10.91 -0.92 -14.24
CA ALA A 43 10.56 -2.20 -14.88
C ALA A 43 9.19 -2.69 -14.38
N ARG A 44 8.12 -2.34 -15.11
CA ARG A 44 6.75 -2.76 -14.78
C ARG A 44 5.87 -2.85 -16.02
N HIS A 45 4.83 -3.66 -15.91
CA HIS A 45 3.67 -3.52 -16.78
C HIS A 45 2.91 -2.25 -16.38
N GLU A 46 2.48 -1.47 -17.38
CA GLU A 46 1.60 -0.33 -17.15
C GLU A 46 0.28 -0.82 -16.55
N LYS A 47 -0.03 -0.29 -15.37
CA LYS A 47 -1.30 -0.42 -14.66
C LYS A 47 -1.44 0.73 -13.67
N MET A 48 -2.68 1.16 -13.43
CA MET A 48 -3.03 2.13 -12.40
C MET A 48 -4.20 1.57 -11.60
N LEU A 49 -4.09 1.53 -10.28
CA LEU A 49 -5.19 1.01 -9.45
C LEU A 49 -6.19 2.12 -9.13
N ARG A 50 -7.48 1.80 -9.19
CA ARG A 50 -8.61 2.67 -8.84
C ARG A 50 -9.25 2.17 -7.55
N ALA A 51 -9.38 3.05 -6.56
CA ALA A 51 -9.98 2.70 -5.28
C ALA A 51 -11.50 2.62 -5.43
N THR A 52 -12.11 1.55 -4.91
CA THR A 52 -13.58 1.47 -4.77
C THR A 52 -14.06 2.12 -3.47
N ILE A 53 -13.17 2.24 -2.48
CA ILE A 53 -13.41 2.91 -1.19
C ILE A 53 -12.95 4.37 -1.30
N ARG A 54 -13.89 5.32 -1.30
CA ARG A 54 -13.61 6.77 -1.44
C ARG A 54 -13.11 7.40 -0.15
N GLY A 55 -12.32 8.46 -0.27
CA GLY A 55 -11.81 9.23 0.87
C GLY A 55 -10.81 8.44 1.75
N GLY A 56 -11.01 8.50 3.06
CA GLY A 56 -10.13 7.89 4.06
C GLY A 56 -9.22 8.89 4.77
N GLU A 57 -8.61 8.43 5.86
CA GLU A 57 -7.59 9.19 6.57
C GLU A 57 -6.33 9.33 5.71
N GLN A 58 -5.73 10.53 5.75
CA GLN A 58 -4.50 10.81 5.01
C GLN A 58 -3.35 9.95 5.55
N VAL A 59 -2.45 9.53 4.67
CA VAL A 59 -1.24 8.80 5.08
C VAL A 59 -0.36 9.75 5.88
N GLY A 60 -0.18 9.45 7.16
CA GLY A 60 0.69 10.23 8.06
C GLY A 60 2.16 9.92 7.83
N LEU A 61 3.01 10.95 7.97
CA LEU A 61 4.46 10.83 8.03
C LEU A 61 4.93 11.48 9.33
N MET A 62 5.72 10.76 10.12
CA MET A 62 6.33 11.30 11.33
C MET A 62 7.83 11.03 11.32
N ALA A 63 8.61 12.08 11.58
CA ALA A 63 10.06 11.99 11.76
C ALA A 63 10.38 12.15 13.24
N LEU A 64 11.14 11.21 13.80
CA LEU A 64 11.52 11.19 15.20
C LEU A 64 13.05 11.15 15.34
N PRO A 65 13.61 11.62 16.48
CA PRO A 65 15.05 11.78 16.64
C PRO A 65 15.86 10.47 16.64
N GLY A 66 15.21 9.34 16.95
CA GLY A 66 15.85 8.04 17.14
C GLY A 66 14.86 6.88 17.11
N ASP A 67 15.42 5.68 17.09
CA ASP A 67 14.69 4.41 17.07
C ASP A 67 13.90 4.17 18.37
N GLU A 68 14.47 4.55 19.52
CA GLU A 68 13.77 4.41 20.81
C GLU A 68 12.53 5.32 20.89
N GLU A 69 12.63 6.56 20.41
CA GLU A 69 11.49 7.47 20.30
C GLU A 69 10.45 6.95 19.32
N GLU A 70 10.87 6.38 18.18
CA GLU A 70 9.98 5.75 17.21
C GLU A 70 9.20 4.58 17.83
N ALA A 71 9.89 3.67 18.50
CA ALA A 71 9.25 2.53 19.17
C ALA A 71 8.26 2.98 20.25
N ARG A 72 8.63 3.98 21.08
CA ARG A 72 7.75 4.57 22.09
C ARG A 72 6.52 5.23 21.45
N TRP A 73 6.71 5.94 20.35
CA TRP A 73 5.63 6.61 19.64
C TRP A 73 4.65 5.62 19.00
N VAL A 74 5.15 4.59 18.31
CA VAL A 74 4.29 3.55 17.70
C VAL A 74 3.45 2.84 18.77
N ALA A 75 4.05 2.43 19.89
CA ALA A 75 3.32 1.79 20.98
C ALA A 75 2.26 2.72 21.59
N TRP A 76 2.56 4.02 21.72
CA TRP A 76 1.63 5.02 22.21
C TRP A 76 0.45 5.22 21.25
N GLU A 77 0.71 5.34 19.95
CA GLU A 77 -0.33 5.59 18.94
C GLU A 77 -1.29 4.39 18.83
N VAL A 78 -0.76 3.16 18.82
CA VAL A 78 -1.61 1.94 18.83
C VAL A 78 -2.50 1.91 20.08
N LYS A 79 -1.94 2.22 21.26
CA LYS A 79 -2.72 2.27 22.51
C LYS A 79 -3.78 3.37 22.49
N LYS A 80 -3.45 4.54 21.95
CA LYS A 80 -4.36 5.67 21.78
C LYS A 80 -5.51 5.32 20.85
N GLU A 81 -5.25 4.78 19.66
CA GLU A 81 -6.32 4.39 18.73
C GLU A 81 -7.21 3.29 19.31
N ARG A 82 -6.65 2.31 20.02
CA ARG A 82 -7.45 1.31 20.72
C ARG A 82 -8.34 1.92 21.81
N SER A 83 -7.87 2.93 22.53
CA SER A 83 -8.64 3.58 23.59
C SER A 83 -9.88 4.35 23.09
N LYS A 84 -9.91 4.73 21.81
CA LYS A 84 -11.09 5.33 21.18
C LYS A 84 -12.23 4.33 20.97
N GLY A 85 -11.96 3.04 21.12
CA GLY A 85 -12.90 1.96 20.83
C GLY A 85 -12.96 1.63 19.33
N GLY A 86 -13.33 0.39 19.00
CA GLY A 86 -13.55 -0.03 17.61
C GLY A 86 -12.37 -0.68 16.89
N ARG A 87 -11.20 -0.84 17.54
CA ARG A 87 -10.06 -1.61 16.99
C ARG A 87 -9.52 -2.61 18.00
N ARG A 88 -9.16 -3.79 17.52
CA ARG A 88 -8.52 -4.89 18.26
C ARG A 88 -7.02 -4.89 17.98
N TRP A 89 -6.24 -5.59 18.81
CA TRP A 89 -4.79 -5.65 18.64
C TRP A 89 -4.37 -6.23 17.27
N GLU A 90 -5.13 -7.20 16.76
CA GLU A 90 -4.92 -7.83 15.44
C GLU A 90 -5.26 -6.93 14.24
N ASP A 91 -5.92 -5.79 14.48
CA ASP A 91 -6.23 -4.83 13.42
C ASP A 91 -5.05 -3.85 13.16
N PHE A 92 -3.94 -4.02 13.89
CA PHE A 92 -2.70 -3.25 13.74
C PHE A 92 -1.55 -4.16 13.27
N ALA A 93 -0.66 -3.63 12.43
CA ALA A 93 0.57 -4.27 12.00
C ALA A 93 1.70 -3.24 12.00
N VAL A 94 2.90 -3.66 12.42
CA VAL A 94 4.16 -2.91 12.36
C VAL A 94 5.12 -3.68 11.48
#